data_AF-A0AA38RT90-F1
#
_entry.id   AF-A0AA38RT90-F1
#
_cell.length_a   1.000
_cell.length_b   1.000
_cell.length_c   1.000
_cell.angle_alpha   90.00
_cell.angle_beta   90.00
_cell.angle_gamma   90.00
#
_symmetry.space_group_name_H-M   'P 1'
#
loop_
_entity.id
_entity.type
_entity.pdbx_description
1 polymer ?
#
loop_
_entity_poly.entity_id
_entity_poly.type
_entity_poly.pdbx_seq_one_letter_code
_entity_poly.pdbx_strand_id
1 'polypeptide(L)'
;MPVLVILTGQEDGLSAPITFETLGDKVATSVINGRQTARMTLEIAIGFVVALEEREDAAFGEQPDPFLSTANTGNGGPVYCPLFQKTAKKLGWGNEQLLGPSS
;
A
#
# COMPACT_ATOMS: atom_id res chain seq x y z
N MET A 1 21.06 -17.50 2.36
CA MET A 1 21.17 -17.10 0.94
C MET A 1 21.41 -15.59 0.85
N PRO A 2 22.44 -15.12 0.14
CA PRO A 2 22.68 -13.70 -0.06
C PRO A 2 21.76 -13.13 -1.16
N VAL A 3 21.33 -11.89 -0.98
CA VAL A 3 20.52 -11.12 -1.93
C VAL A 3 21.04 -9.71 -2.07
N LEU A 4 20.66 -9.03 -3.16
CA LEU A 4 20.93 -7.62 -3.40
C LEU A 4 19.60 -6.87 -3.46
N VAL A 5 19.40 -5.93 -2.53
CA VAL A 5 18.25 -5.02 -2.53
C VAL A 5 18.69 -3.70 -3.15
N ILE A 6 17.87 -3.14 -4.03
CA ILE A 6 18.13 -1.90 -4.75
C ILE A 6 16.95 -0.96 -4.53
N LEU A 7 17.20 0.25 -4.04
CA LEU A 7 16.17 1.27 -3.96
C LEU A 7 15.88 1.82 -5.36
N THR A 8 14.61 1.85 -5.74
CA THR A 8 14.17 2.29 -7.08
C THR A 8 14.41 3.79 -7.28
N GLY A 9 14.41 4.56 -6.19
CA GLY A 9 14.44 6.02 -6.17
C GLY A 9 13.05 6.66 -6.27
N GLN A 10 11.98 5.86 -6.28
CA GLN A 10 10.61 6.35 -6.29
C GLN A 10 10.08 6.38 -4.86
N GLU A 11 9.88 7.57 -4.32
CA GLU A 11 9.43 7.79 -2.94
C GLU A 11 8.08 8.52 -2.84
N ASP A 12 7.48 8.88 -3.99
CA ASP A 12 6.19 9.55 -4.02
C ASP A 12 5.10 8.65 -3.40
N GLY A 13 4.40 9.19 -2.40
CA GLY A 13 3.33 8.48 -1.69
C GLY A 13 3.79 7.62 -0.52
N LEU A 14 5.09 7.58 -0.20
CA LEU A 14 5.58 6.91 1.01
C LEU A 14 5.43 7.81 2.24
N SER A 15 5.24 7.19 3.40
CA SER A 15 5.17 7.88 4.70
C SER A 15 6.48 8.56 5.10
N ALA A 16 7.61 8.02 4.63
CA ALA A 16 8.95 8.56 4.84
C ALA A 16 9.95 7.99 3.81
N PRO A 17 11.12 8.65 3.59
CA PRO A 17 12.18 8.13 2.74
C PRO A 17 12.61 6.71 3.11
N ILE A 18 13.08 5.93 2.14
CA ILE A 18 13.60 4.58 2.40
C ILE A 18 15.11 4.65 2.53
N THR A 19 15.66 4.19 3.65
CA THR A 19 17.10 4.14 3.88
C THR A 19 17.53 2.80 4.47
N PHE A 20 18.80 2.43 4.26
CA PHE A 20 19.40 1.25 4.88
C PHE A 20 20.06 1.55 6.24
N GLU A 21 19.97 2.78 6.73
CA GLU A 21 20.68 3.23 7.95
C GLU A 21 20.28 2.45 9.19
N THR A 22 19.00 2.07 9.28
CA THR A 22 18.44 1.29 10.39
C THR A 22 18.98 -0.14 10.47
N LEU A 23 19.59 -0.64 9.39
CA LEU A 23 20.19 -1.97 9.33
C LEU A 23 21.63 -1.99 9.86
N GLY A 24 22.28 -0.84 9.97
CA GLY A 24 23.65 -0.68 10.48
C GLY A 24 24.66 -1.61 9.81
N ASP A 25 25.60 -2.14 10.60
CA ASP A 25 26.70 -3.00 10.11
C ASP A 25 26.25 -4.39 9.63
N LYS A 26 24.94 -4.71 9.70
CA LYS A 26 24.41 -6.01 9.26
C LYS A 26 24.40 -6.16 7.74
N VAL A 27 24.59 -5.08 6.99
CA VAL A 27 24.48 -5.05 5.54
C VAL A 27 25.63 -4.26 4.90
N ALA A 28 26.05 -4.70 3.72
CA ALA A 28 27.03 -3.95 2.93
C ALA A 28 26.30 -3.03 1.95
N THR A 29 26.31 -1.72 2.23
CA THR A 29 25.68 -0.71 1.37
C THR A 29 26.65 -0.20 0.30
N SER A 30 26.14 0.08 -0.89
CA SER A 30 26.91 0.68 -1.98
C SER A 30 26.00 1.41 -2.95
N VAL A 31 26.56 2.25 -3.82
CA VAL A 31 25.82 2.92 -4.89
C VAL A 31 26.17 2.28 -6.23
N ILE A 32 25.16 1.75 -6.94
CA ILE A 32 25.32 1.16 -8.26
C ILE A 32 24.43 1.94 -9.23
N ASN A 33 25.02 2.52 -10.28
CA ASN A 33 24.32 3.34 -11.27
C ASN A 33 23.47 4.47 -10.64
N GLY A 34 23.98 5.11 -9.59
CA GLY A 34 23.29 6.19 -8.87
C GLY A 34 22.17 5.73 -7.92
N ARG A 35 21.92 4.43 -7.79
CA ARG A 35 20.94 3.86 -6.85
C ARG A 35 21.60 3.32 -5.61
N GLN A 36 21.00 3.56 -4.45
CA GLN A 36 21.43 2.91 -3.21
C GLN A 36 21.10 1.42 -3.28
N THR A 37 22.06 0.60 -2.87
CA THR A 37 21.98 -0.86 -2.86
C THR A 37 22.50 -1.40 -1.54
N ALA A 38 21.97 -2.54 -1.11
CA ALA A 38 22.45 -3.25 0.06
C ALA A 38 22.51 -4.75 -0.21
N ARG A 39 23.68 -5.34 0.06
CA ARG A 39 23.86 -6.80 0.04
C ARG A 39 23.62 -7.34 1.44
N MET A 40 22.71 -8.30 1.55
CA MET A 40 22.26 -8.85 2.84
C MET A 40 21.79 -10.31 2.71
N THR A 41 21.42 -10.95 3.81
CA THR A 41 20.77 -12.27 3.76
C THR A 41 19.29 -12.12 3.36
N LEU A 42 18.70 -13.15 2.76
CA LEU A 42 17.27 -13.15 2.44
C LEU A 42 16.40 -12.87 3.68
N GLU A 43 16.76 -13.43 4.83
CA GLU A 43 16.06 -13.21 6.10
C GLU A 43 16.02 -11.72 6.49
N ILE A 44 17.16 -11.03 6.40
CA ILE A 44 17.23 -9.58 6.67
C ILE A 44 16.43 -8.80 5.62
N ALA A 45 16.47 -9.21 4.35
CA ALA A 45 15.71 -8.53 3.30
C ALA A 45 14.19 -8.65 3.52
N ILE A 46 13.71 -9.82 3.92
CA ILE A 46 12.30 -10.02 4.28
C ILE A 46 11.93 -9.13 5.46
N GLY A 47 12.73 -9.16 6.54
CA GLY A 47 12.48 -8.32 7.73
C GLY A 47 12.50 -6.83 7.40
N PHE A 48 13.37 -6.38 6.49
CA PHE A 48 13.42 -5.01 6.03
C PHE A 48 12.14 -4.61 5.27
N VAL A 49 11.64 -5.45 4.36
CA VAL A 49 10.42 -5.17 3.60
C VAL A 49 9.19 -5.17 4.51
N VAL A 50 9.08 -6.13 5.44
CA VAL A 50 7.98 -6.18 6.42
C VAL A 50 7.98 -4.93 7.31
N ALA A 51 9.15 -4.48 7.78
CA ALA A 51 9.24 -3.26 8.57
C ALA A 51 8.85 -1.98 7.79
N LEU A 52 9.05 -1.97 6.46
CA LEU A 52 8.54 -0.89 5.62
C LEU A 52 7.01 -0.95 5.52
N GLU A 53 6.42 -2.12 5.33
CA GLU A 53 4.97 -2.32 5.28
C GLU A 53 4.30 -1.89 6.60
N GLU A 54 4.81 -2.36 7.75
CA GLU A 54 4.31 -1.96 9.08
C GLU A 54 4.37 -0.45 9.30
N ARG A 55 5.40 0.22 8.75
CA ARG A 55 5.53 1.67 8.81
C ARG A 55 4.46 2.38 7.98
N GLU A 56 4.19 1.88 6.77
CA GLU A 56 3.13 2.44 5.92
C GLU A 56 1.74 2.20 6.53
N ASP A 57 1.49 1.01 7.08
CA ASP A 57 0.25 0.69 7.79
C ASP A 57 0.05 1.58 9.03
N ALA A 58 1.13 1.88 9.77
CA ALA A 58 1.05 2.80 10.91
C ALA A 58 0.74 4.25 10.48
N ALA A 59 1.17 4.67 9.29
CA ALA A 59 0.98 6.02 8.78
C ALA A 59 -0.36 6.22 8.07
N PHE A 60 -0.81 5.22 7.30
CA PHE A 60 -1.96 5.32 6.39
C PHE A 60 -3.09 4.35 6.72
N GLY A 61 -2.88 3.41 7.64
CA GLY A 61 -3.75 2.25 7.83
C GLY A 61 -3.50 1.18 6.76
N GLU A 62 -4.14 0.02 6.93
CA GLU A 62 -4.07 -1.06 5.95
C GLU A 62 -4.49 -0.56 4.56
N GLN A 63 -3.63 -0.74 3.56
CA GLN A 63 -3.92 -0.40 2.17
C GLN A 63 -4.17 -1.68 1.36
N PRO A 64 -5.40 -2.24 1.42
CA PRO A 64 -5.71 -3.44 0.66
C PRO A 64 -5.67 -3.15 -0.84
N ASP A 65 -5.26 -4.14 -1.62
CA ASP A 65 -5.17 -4.04 -3.08
C ASP A 65 -6.50 -3.47 -3.64
N PRO A 66 -6.48 -2.29 -4.29
CA PRO A 66 -7.69 -1.66 -4.81
C PRO A 66 -8.47 -2.55 -5.78
N PHE A 67 -7.75 -3.37 -6.57
CA PHE A 67 -8.36 -4.33 -7.49
C PHE A 67 -8.97 -5.50 -6.74
N LEU A 68 -8.31 -6.09 -5.74
CA LEU A 68 -8.88 -7.22 -4.98
C LEU A 68 -9.99 -6.79 -4.01
N SER A 69 -9.86 -5.61 -3.39
CA SER A 69 -10.90 -4.95 -2.60
C SER A 69 -12.17 -4.73 -3.40
N THR A 70 -12.06 -4.66 -4.73
CA THR A 70 -13.21 -4.54 -5.65
C THR A 70 -13.51 -5.84 -6.41
N ALA A 71 -12.59 -6.81 -6.49
CA ALA A 71 -12.75 -8.05 -7.27
C ALA A 71 -13.84 -8.98 -6.73
N ASN A 72 -14.08 -8.95 -5.41
CA ASN A 72 -15.19 -9.67 -4.77
C ASN A 72 -16.46 -8.83 -4.60
N THR A 73 -16.51 -7.60 -5.17
CA THR A 73 -17.79 -7.04 -5.60
C THR A 73 -18.21 -7.72 -6.90
N GLY A 74 -18.52 -9.01 -6.79
CA GLY A 74 -19.14 -9.80 -7.84
C GLY A 74 -20.51 -9.22 -8.16
N ASN A 75 -20.51 -8.24 -9.08
CA ASN A 75 -21.57 -7.65 -9.88
C ASN A 75 -21.24 -6.16 -10.01
N GLY A 76 -20.83 -5.74 -11.20
CA GLY A 76 -20.57 -4.33 -11.47
C GLY A 76 -21.75 -3.45 -11.01
N GLY A 77 -21.43 -2.37 -10.30
CA GLY A 77 -22.42 -1.34 -10.03
C GLY A 77 -21.87 -0.22 -9.15
N PRO A 78 -21.94 1.05 -9.58
CA PRO A 78 -21.57 2.19 -8.76
C PRO A 78 -22.54 2.26 -7.58
N VAL A 79 -22.13 1.99 -6.34
CA VAL A 79 -22.92 2.37 -5.14
C VAL A 79 -24.41 1.94 -5.20
N TYR A 80 -24.77 0.93 -6.01
CA TYR A 80 -26.16 0.57 -6.30
C TYR A 80 -26.47 -0.79 -5.70
N CYS A 81 -26.24 -0.90 -4.40
CA CYS A 81 -26.77 -2.00 -3.62
C CYS A 81 -28.22 -1.64 -3.24
N PRO A 82 -29.24 -2.43 -3.67
CA PRO A 82 -30.65 -2.12 -3.37
C PRO A 82 -30.94 -2.06 -1.87
N LEU A 83 -30.14 -2.75 -1.05
CA LEU A 83 -30.21 -2.67 0.41
C LEU A 83 -29.82 -1.26 0.89
N PHE A 84 -28.75 -0.68 0.34
CA PHE A 84 -28.34 0.68 0.68
C PHE A 84 -29.41 1.71 0.28
N GLN A 85 -30.05 1.58 -0.89
CA GLN A 85 -31.12 2.50 -1.28
C GLN A 85 -32.36 2.38 -0.40
N LYS A 86 -32.74 1.17 0.02
CA LYS A 86 -33.83 0.94 0.98
C LYS A 86 -33.51 1.54 2.35
N THR A 87 -32.27 1.39 2.82
CA THR A 87 -31.82 1.95 4.09
C THR A 87 -31.73 3.48 4.02
N ALA A 88 -31.20 4.04 2.94
CA ALA A 88 -31.14 5.48 2.70
C ALA A 88 -32.53 6.13 2.71
N LYS A 89 -33.51 5.52 2.01
CA LYS A 89 -34.92 5.96 2.06
C LYS A 89 -35.50 5.90 3.47
N LYS A 90 -35.22 4.84 4.24
CA LYS A 90 -35.64 4.73 5.65
C LYS A 90 -35.01 5.81 6.53
N LEU A 91 -33.80 6.24 6.21
CA LEU A 91 -33.06 7.29 6.92
C LEU A 91 -33.38 8.71 6.41
N GLY A 92 -34.32 8.85 5.48
CA GLY A 92 -34.78 10.16 4.96
C GLY A 92 -33.86 10.79 3.92
N TRP A 93 -32.91 10.04 3.37
CA TRP A 93 -32.06 10.53 2.28
C TRP A 93 -32.89 10.55 0.99
N GLY A 94 -32.75 11.62 0.20
CA GLY A 94 -33.55 11.88 -1.00
C GLY A 94 -33.45 10.80 -2.08
N ASN A 95 -34.27 10.91 -3.13
CA ASN A 95 -34.34 9.93 -4.23
C ASN A 95 -33.22 10.10 -5.27
N GLU A 96 -32.20 10.90 -4.97
CA GLU A 96 -31.11 11.18 -5.89
C GLU A 96 -30.26 9.93 -6.12
N GLN A 97 -29.73 9.78 -7.34
CA GLN A 97 -28.84 8.68 -7.66
C GLN A 97 -27.55 8.87 -6.86
N LEU A 98 -27.20 7.86 -6.04
CA LEU A 98 -25.95 7.86 -5.29
C LEU A 98 -24.79 7.75 -6.29
N LEU A 99 -24.25 8.89 -6.70
CA LEU A 99 -23.05 8.98 -7.52
C LEU A 99 -21.84 8.83 -6.59
N GLY A 100 -20.98 7.86 -6.88
CA GLY A 100 -19.70 7.71 -6.19
C GLY A 100 -18.77 8.90 -6.43
N PRO A 101 -17.68 9.05 -5.67
CA PRO A 101 -16.75 10.16 -5.85
C PRO A 101 -16.20 10.15 -7.28
N SER A 102 -16.31 11.31 -7.94
CA SER A 102 -15.78 11.54 -9.29
C SER A 102 -14.26 11.37 -9.30
N SER A 103 -13.76 10.65 -10.30
CA SER A 103 -12.33 10.49 -10.58
C SER A 103 -11.72 11.69 -11.30
#